data_AF-A0A257LN23-F1
#
_entry.id   AF-A0A257LN23-F1
#
_cell.length_a   1.000
_cell.length_b   1.000
_cell.length_c   1.000
_cell.angle_alpha   90.00
_cell.angle_beta   90.00
_cell.angle_gamma   90.00
#
_symmetry.space_group_name_H-M   'P 1'
#
loop_
_entity.id
_entity.type
_entity.pdbx_description
1 polymer ?
#
loop_
_entity_poly.entity_id
_entity_poly.type
_entity_poly.pdbx_seq_one_letter_code
_entity_poly.pdbx_strand_id
1 'polypeptide(L)'
;MVDPTIRAGRLLTGADFDVESVRKDKNGNLWFGEEFGPFLVKTDASGKVLRQEVAMPGVAAPENPYRGSTPANLGGSRGFEGMAINAAGDKLYTLLEGTVTGDPAKTLRISEFSVDSESYTGVSWKYLLEANGTNIGDMTAINDHEFLVIERNGATATGGGTPFKKIFRIDTHVVDAAGNVGKTEVVDLMNVADPHDLNRDGSASFTFPFVTIESVLVLDAHTLLVANDNNYPGTGGRDLGSDNTEFLKIHLDQALNVTAVPEPGSWALMLGGGALLATALRRRRSGHHAG
;
A
#
# COMPACT_ATOMS: atom_id res chain seq x y z
N MET A 1 11.83 16.80 25.99
CA MET A 1 10.61 16.95 26.83
C MET A 1 9.45 17.24 25.91
N VAL A 2 8.30 16.60 26.12
CA VAL A 2 7.07 16.84 25.33
C VAL A 2 6.30 18.01 25.95
N ASP A 3 5.77 18.91 25.13
CA ASP A 3 5.03 20.10 25.57
C ASP A 3 3.81 19.72 26.46
N PRO A 4 3.57 20.43 27.59
CA PRO A 4 2.44 20.14 28.48
C PRO A 4 1.07 20.19 27.79
N THR A 5 0.91 21.01 26.74
CA THR A 5 -0.34 21.09 25.97
C THR A 5 -0.57 19.85 25.12
N ILE A 6 0.48 19.26 24.54
CA ILE A 6 0.42 17.97 23.84
C ILE A 6 0.00 16.88 24.82
N ARG A 7 0.61 16.85 26.02
CA ARG A 7 0.25 15.87 27.06
C ARG A 7 -1.19 16.02 27.55
N ALA A 8 -1.59 17.25 27.89
CA ALA A 8 -2.93 17.54 28.39
C ALA A 8 -4.01 17.28 27.32
N GLY A 9 -3.72 17.61 26.06
CA GLY A 9 -4.59 17.36 24.93
C GLY A 9 -4.55 15.94 24.40
N ARG A 10 -3.62 15.10 24.88
CA ARG A 10 -3.30 13.77 24.33
C ARG A 10 -3.09 13.81 22.80
N LEU A 11 -2.37 14.83 22.35
CA LEU A 11 -2.07 15.03 20.94
C LEU A 11 -0.96 14.08 20.50
N LEU A 12 -1.08 13.56 19.28
CA LEU A 12 0.00 12.81 18.65
C LEU A 12 1.16 13.77 18.31
N THR A 13 2.37 13.31 18.57
CA THR A 13 3.64 13.99 18.31
C THR A 13 4.21 13.66 16.93
N GLY A 14 3.67 12.64 16.28
CA GLY A 14 4.19 12.08 15.02
C GLY A 14 5.23 10.98 15.23
N ALA A 15 5.69 10.74 16.47
CA ALA A 15 6.57 9.63 16.82
C ALA A 15 5.84 8.51 17.59
N ASP A 16 4.52 8.64 17.74
CA ASP A 16 3.68 7.69 18.49
C ASP A 16 3.39 6.41 17.69
N PHE A 17 3.43 6.50 16.37
CA PHE A 17 3.13 5.41 15.43
C PHE A 17 4.12 5.46 14.27
N ASP A 18 4.53 4.29 13.80
CA ASP A 18 5.21 4.13 12.51
C ASP A 18 4.19 3.59 11.50
N VAL A 19 3.55 4.50 10.76
CA VAL A 19 2.41 4.15 9.89
C VAL A 19 2.89 3.85 8.48
N GLU A 20 2.66 2.63 8.01
CA GLU A 20 3.14 2.16 6.71
C GLU A 20 2.05 2.07 5.65
N SER A 21 0.78 2.12 6.06
CA SER A 21 -0.34 2.00 5.12
C SER A 21 -1.59 2.69 5.62
N VAL A 22 -2.45 3.12 4.69
CA VAL A 22 -3.75 3.73 5.01
C VAL A 22 -4.84 3.27 4.03
N ARG A 23 -6.03 2.95 4.55
CA ARG A 23 -7.23 2.65 3.76
C ARG A 23 -8.47 3.31 4.36
N LYS A 24 -9.44 3.64 3.53
CA LYS A 24 -10.72 4.21 3.96
C LYS A 24 -11.84 3.19 3.88
N ASP A 25 -12.59 3.02 4.96
CA ASP A 25 -13.70 2.07 5.02
C ASP A 25 -15.02 2.61 4.44
N LYS A 26 -16.04 1.73 4.32
CA LYS A 26 -17.39 2.08 3.82
C LYS A 26 -18.12 3.13 4.64
N ASN A 27 -17.70 3.37 5.89
CA ASN A 27 -18.27 4.37 6.79
C ASN A 27 -17.49 5.69 6.74
N GLY A 28 -16.42 5.75 5.96
CA GLY A 28 -15.59 6.92 5.77
C GLY A 28 -14.48 7.10 6.81
N ASN A 29 -14.23 6.12 7.68
CA ASN A 29 -13.11 6.14 8.62
C ASN A 29 -11.82 5.75 7.92
N LEU A 30 -10.70 6.24 8.43
CA LEU A 30 -9.37 5.83 7.98
C LEU A 30 -8.83 4.76 8.93
N TRP A 31 -8.19 3.76 8.34
CA TRP A 31 -7.47 2.69 9.02
C TRP A 31 -6.01 2.78 8.63
N PHE A 32 -5.13 2.79 9.63
CA PHE A 32 -3.68 2.83 9.45
C PHE A 32 -3.07 1.52 9.93
N GLY A 33 -2.20 0.94 9.10
CA GLY A 33 -1.32 -0.15 9.53
C GLY A 33 -0.09 0.44 10.20
N GLU A 34 0.16 0.02 11.43
CA GLU A 34 1.28 0.47 12.25
C GLU A 34 2.27 -0.67 12.46
N GLU A 35 3.56 -0.36 12.36
CA GLU A 35 4.64 -1.34 12.27
C GLU A 35 4.99 -1.99 13.63
N PHE A 36 5.17 -1.20 14.68
CA PHE A 36 5.79 -1.66 15.92
C PHE A 36 4.88 -2.54 16.78
N GLY A 37 3.57 -2.46 16.60
CA GLY A 37 2.61 -3.33 17.25
C GLY A 37 2.73 -4.80 16.85
N PRO A 38 2.49 -5.16 15.59
CA PRO A 38 1.80 -4.41 14.54
C PRO A 38 0.31 -4.19 14.87
N PHE A 39 -0.18 -2.98 14.63
CA PHE A 39 -1.53 -2.55 15.02
C PHE A 39 -2.34 -2.02 13.84
N LEU A 40 -3.66 -2.15 13.93
CA LEU A 40 -4.57 -1.30 13.17
C LEU A 40 -5.04 -0.13 14.04
N VAL A 41 -4.88 1.10 13.55
CA VAL A 41 -5.36 2.32 14.22
C VAL A 41 -6.49 2.93 13.39
N LYS A 42 -7.62 3.23 14.04
CA LYS A 42 -8.79 3.81 13.37
C LYS A 42 -8.93 5.29 13.70
N THR A 43 -9.13 6.13 12.68
CA THR A 43 -9.46 7.54 12.83
C THR A 43 -10.73 7.91 12.06
N ASP A 44 -11.36 9.02 12.42
CA ASP A 44 -12.36 9.63 11.55
C ASP A 44 -11.69 10.28 10.31
N ALA A 45 -12.49 10.78 9.37
CA ALA A 45 -11.98 11.42 8.16
C ALA A 45 -11.14 12.70 8.42
N SER A 46 -11.13 13.23 9.64
CA SER A 46 -10.29 14.38 10.04
C SER A 46 -8.98 13.96 10.70
N GLY A 47 -8.74 12.66 10.89
CA GLY A 47 -7.55 12.13 11.55
C GLY A 47 -7.66 12.00 13.07
N LYS A 48 -8.85 12.26 13.67
CA LYS A 48 -9.04 12.05 15.11
C LYS A 48 -9.10 10.55 15.40
N VAL A 49 -8.23 10.06 16.28
CA VAL A 49 -8.22 8.66 16.72
C VAL A 49 -9.54 8.31 17.39
N LEU A 50 -10.23 7.30 16.83
CA LEU A 50 -11.49 6.76 17.34
C LEU A 50 -11.28 5.48 18.13
N ARG A 51 -10.34 4.64 17.66
CA ARG A 51 -9.97 3.41 18.32
C ARG A 51 -8.46 3.27 18.34
N GLN A 52 -7.96 3.04 19.53
CA GLN A 52 -6.55 2.76 19.75
C GLN A 52 -6.27 1.27 19.46
N GLU A 53 -5.20 1.05 18.70
CA GLU A 53 -4.44 -0.18 18.43
C GLU A 53 -5.20 -1.52 18.53
N VAL A 54 -5.63 -2.04 17.38
CA VAL A 54 -6.09 -3.44 17.29
C VAL A 54 -4.93 -4.34 16.91
N ALA A 55 -4.42 -5.09 17.89
CA ALA A 55 -3.27 -5.98 17.72
C ALA A 55 -3.55 -7.16 16.80
N MET A 56 -2.57 -7.46 15.96
CA MET A 56 -2.53 -8.72 15.24
C MET A 56 -2.40 -9.89 16.24
N PRO A 57 -3.31 -10.88 16.23
CA PRO A 57 -3.25 -11.98 17.18
C PRO A 57 -1.94 -12.78 17.09
N GLY A 58 -1.27 -12.94 18.23
CA GLY A 58 -0.10 -13.83 18.35
C GLY A 58 1.18 -13.32 17.69
N VAL A 59 1.25 -12.03 17.35
CA VAL A 59 2.46 -11.39 16.81
C VAL A 59 2.89 -10.26 17.74
N ALA A 60 4.19 -10.19 18.02
CA ALA A 60 4.78 -9.13 18.83
C ALA A 60 6.16 -8.77 18.28
N ALA A 61 6.31 -7.52 17.82
CA ALA A 61 7.60 -6.94 17.50
C ALA A 61 8.34 -6.54 18.80
N PRO A 62 9.68 -6.41 18.79
CA PRO A 62 10.43 -5.98 19.97
C PRO A 62 10.05 -4.56 20.44
N GLU A 63 9.61 -3.69 19.53
CA GLU A 63 9.18 -2.32 19.77
C GLU A 63 7.77 -2.22 20.38
N ASN A 64 6.97 -3.31 20.33
CA ASN A 64 5.60 -3.31 20.81
C ASN A 64 5.53 -2.85 22.30
N PRO A 65 4.84 -1.72 22.59
CA PRO A 65 4.81 -1.14 23.93
C PRO A 65 3.96 -1.93 24.94
N TYR A 66 3.08 -2.82 24.47
CA TYR A 66 2.19 -3.66 25.28
C TYR A 66 2.66 -5.10 25.44
N ARG A 67 3.76 -5.48 24.81
CA ARG A 67 4.39 -6.80 24.88
C ARG A 67 4.63 -7.29 26.31
N GLY A 68 4.98 -6.39 27.22
CA GLY A 68 5.38 -6.74 28.59
C GLY A 68 6.54 -7.74 28.58
N SER A 69 6.33 -8.92 29.16
CA SER A 69 7.28 -10.04 29.17
C SER A 69 7.11 -11.05 28.02
N THR A 70 6.13 -10.84 27.13
CA THR A 70 5.94 -11.69 25.95
C THR A 70 7.21 -11.64 25.08
N PRO A 71 7.82 -12.78 24.73
CA PRO A 71 8.95 -12.77 23.82
C PRO A 71 8.55 -12.19 22.47
N ALA A 72 9.40 -11.34 21.88
CA ALA A 72 9.22 -10.92 20.51
C ALA A 72 9.36 -12.12 19.58
N ASN A 73 8.42 -12.27 18.64
CA ASN A 73 8.44 -13.33 17.64
C ASN A 73 8.51 -12.78 16.21
N LEU A 74 8.63 -11.46 16.06
CA LEU A 74 8.87 -10.75 14.82
C LEU A 74 10.20 -9.99 14.92
N GLY A 75 10.84 -9.70 13.79
CA GLY A 75 11.99 -8.80 13.76
C GLY A 75 11.60 -7.37 14.12
N GLY A 76 12.57 -6.55 14.51
CA GLY A 76 12.37 -5.10 14.64
C GLY A 76 12.25 -4.46 13.26
N SER A 77 11.35 -3.49 13.13
CA SER A 77 10.88 -2.92 11.86
C SER A 77 10.59 -4.00 10.81
N ARG A 78 9.56 -4.81 11.13
CA ARG A 78 9.07 -5.92 10.29
C ARG A 78 7.54 -6.08 10.36
N GLY A 79 6.86 -5.04 10.82
CA GLY A 79 5.43 -5.02 11.13
C GLY A 79 4.54 -5.02 9.90
N PHE A 80 3.40 -4.33 9.96
CA PHE A 80 2.60 -4.12 8.76
C PHE A 80 3.33 -3.20 7.79
N GLU A 81 3.45 -3.62 6.54
CA GLU A 81 3.93 -2.78 5.44
C GLU A 81 2.91 -2.71 4.30
N GLY A 82 2.15 -3.79 4.08
CA GLY A 82 1.07 -3.81 3.11
C GLY A 82 -0.30 -3.81 3.79
N MET A 83 -1.24 -3.04 3.28
CA MET A 83 -2.65 -3.18 3.64
C MET A 83 -3.56 -2.88 2.46
N ALA A 84 -4.51 -3.77 2.20
CA ALA A 84 -5.54 -3.59 1.19
C ALA A 84 -6.93 -3.52 1.83
N ILE A 85 -7.90 -2.95 1.11
CA ILE A 85 -9.32 -3.00 1.46
C ILE A 85 -10.12 -3.52 0.26
N ASN A 86 -11.12 -4.37 0.49
CA ASN A 86 -11.99 -4.86 -0.58
C ASN A 86 -12.90 -3.74 -1.13
N ALA A 87 -13.55 -4.02 -2.26
CA ALA A 87 -14.41 -3.03 -2.92
C ALA A 87 -15.65 -2.65 -2.09
N ALA A 88 -16.16 -3.56 -1.26
CA ALA A 88 -17.25 -3.26 -0.35
C ALA A 88 -16.83 -2.35 0.83
N GLY A 89 -15.53 -2.17 1.06
CA GLY A 89 -14.98 -1.34 2.13
C GLY A 89 -15.25 -1.90 3.53
N ASP A 90 -15.52 -3.20 3.65
CA ASP A 90 -15.87 -3.88 4.90
C ASP A 90 -14.86 -4.93 5.35
N LYS A 91 -13.85 -5.21 4.53
CA LYS A 91 -12.73 -6.10 4.86
C LYS A 91 -11.40 -5.44 4.54
N LEU A 92 -10.53 -5.43 5.54
CA LEU A 92 -9.11 -5.10 5.39
C LEU A 92 -8.29 -6.39 5.31
N TYR A 93 -7.19 -6.33 4.57
CA TYR A 93 -6.19 -7.39 4.47
C TYR A 93 -4.85 -6.80 4.84
N THR A 94 -4.28 -7.22 5.96
CA THR A 94 -2.98 -6.74 6.43
C THR A 94 -1.88 -7.72 6.04
N LEU A 95 -0.72 -7.22 5.64
CA LEU A 95 0.45 -7.99 5.23
C LEU A 95 1.67 -7.53 6.02
N LEU A 96 2.27 -8.48 6.74
CA LEU A 96 3.54 -8.25 7.44
C LEU A 96 4.71 -8.13 6.46
N GLU A 97 5.71 -7.33 6.81
CA GLU A 97 6.97 -7.23 6.06
C GLU A 97 7.92 -8.38 6.39
N GLY A 98 7.91 -8.88 7.63
CA GLY A 98 8.79 -9.96 8.08
C GLY A 98 8.12 -11.30 8.38
N THR A 99 8.95 -12.34 8.33
CA THR A 99 8.59 -13.71 8.71
C THR A 99 8.48 -13.84 10.23
N VAL A 100 7.35 -14.33 10.72
CA VAL A 100 7.13 -14.61 12.15
C VAL A 100 7.92 -15.86 12.55
N THR A 101 8.55 -15.84 13.72
CA THR A 101 9.29 -16.97 14.27
C THR A 101 8.40 -18.21 14.35
N GLY A 102 8.87 -19.30 13.74
CA GLY A 102 8.13 -20.56 13.60
C GLY A 102 7.47 -20.75 12.23
N ASP A 103 7.34 -19.69 11.43
CA ASP A 103 6.93 -19.82 10.03
C ASP A 103 8.10 -20.28 9.15
N PRO A 104 7.82 -20.89 7.98
CA PRO A 104 8.86 -21.17 7.00
C PRO A 104 9.59 -19.90 6.58
N ALA A 105 10.88 -20.02 6.29
CA ALA A 105 11.70 -18.89 5.86
C ALA A 105 11.06 -18.16 4.67
N LYS A 106 11.17 -16.83 4.66
CA LYS A 106 10.67 -15.94 3.60
C LYS A 106 9.15 -15.95 3.40
N THR A 107 8.42 -16.45 4.39
CA THR A 107 6.96 -16.46 4.38
C THR A 107 6.42 -15.31 5.21
N LEU A 108 5.52 -14.52 4.65
CA LEU A 108 4.85 -13.39 5.27
C LEU A 108 3.38 -13.73 5.49
N ARG A 109 2.75 -13.19 6.53
CA ARG A 109 1.34 -13.46 6.84
C ARG A 109 0.45 -12.38 6.25
N ILE A 110 -0.60 -12.81 5.54
CA ILE A 110 -1.75 -11.97 5.16
C ILE A 110 -2.90 -12.32 6.10
N SER A 111 -3.56 -11.33 6.72
CA SER A 111 -4.67 -11.57 7.64
C SER A 111 -5.90 -10.72 7.30
N GLU A 112 -7.07 -11.36 7.33
CA GLU A 112 -8.35 -10.68 7.09
C GLU A 112 -8.88 -10.04 8.38
N PHE A 113 -9.34 -8.81 8.26
CA PHE A 113 -9.94 -8.03 9.32
C PHE A 113 -11.31 -7.50 8.89
N SER A 114 -12.31 -7.71 9.75
CA SER A 114 -13.68 -7.23 9.54
C SER A 114 -13.82 -5.82 10.08
N VAL A 115 -14.25 -4.88 9.24
CA VAL A 115 -14.55 -3.49 9.65
C VAL A 115 -15.77 -3.44 10.56
N ASP A 116 -16.77 -4.30 10.35
CA ASP A 116 -18.04 -4.24 11.07
C ASP A 116 -17.91 -4.73 12.52
N SER A 117 -17.14 -5.80 12.74
CA SER A 117 -16.80 -6.29 14.08
C SER A 117 -15.54 -5.67 14.64
N GLU A 118 -14.80 -4.94 13.81
CA GLU A 118 -13.48 -4.36 14.09
C GLU A 118 -12.55 -5.37 14.78
N SER A 119 -12.43 -6.55 14.17
CA SER A 119 -11.65 -7.69 14.66
C SER A 119 -11.09 -8.52 13.51
N TYR A 120 -9.94 -9.16 13.73
CA TYR A 120 -9.46 -10.21 12.83
C TYR A 120 -10.46 -11.36 12.76
N THR A 121 -10.71 -11.88 11.56
CA THR A 121 -11.71 -12.93 11.33
C THR A 121 -11.16 -14.33 11.64
N GLY A 122 -9.84 -14.45 11.75
CA GLY A 122 -9.11 -15.71 11.85
C GLY A 122 -8.73 -16.31 10.49
N VAL A 123 -9.25 -15.75 9.39
CA VAL A 123 -8.80 -16.12 8.04
C VAL A 123 -7.43 -15.48 7.77
N SER A 124 -6.49 -16.30 7.34
CA SER A 124 -5.14 -15.85 6.98
C SER A 124 -4.57 -16.69 5.84
N TRP A 125 -3.59 -16.11 5.16
CA TRP A 125 -2.83 -16.73 4.09
C TRP A 125 -1.34 -16.45 4.26
N LYS A 126 -0.53 -17.12 3.46
CA LYS A 126 0.92 -16.90 3.41
C LYS A 126 1.33 -16.32 2.06
N TYR A 127 2.23 -15.35 2.10
CA TYR A 127 2.91 -14.81 0.94
C TYR A 127 4.37 -15.27 0.98
N LEU A 128 4.81 -16.07 0.00
CA LEU A 128 6.19 -16.52 -0.11
C LEU A 128 6.99 -15.54 -0.98
N LEU A 129 8.02 -14.91 -0.42
CA LEU A 129 8.92 -14.05 -1.20
C LEU A 129 9.71 -14.88 -2.24
N GLU A 130 9.98 -14.28 -3.40
CA GLU A 130 10.93 -14.81 -4.38
C GLU A 130 12.33 -14.95 -3.78
N ALA A 131 13.17 -15.79 -4.37
CA ALA A 131 14.54 -16.02 -3.89
C ALA A 131 15.34 -14.72 -3.68
N ASN A 132 15.16 -13.73 -4.57
CA ASN A 132 15.84 -12.44 -4.52
C ASN A 132 15.08 -11.36 -3.73
N GLY A 133 13.81 -11.54 -3.42
CA GLY A 133 13.03 -10.59 -2.62
C GLY A 133 13.34 -10.73 -1.13
N THR A 134 13.39 -9.63 -0.41
CA THR A 134 13.64 -9.61 1.04
C THR A 134 12.58 -8.87 1.82
N ASN A 135 11.77 -8.06 1.13
CA ASN A 135 10.81 -7.14 1.70
C ASN A 135 9.64 -6.95 0.74
N ILE A 136 8.52 -6.46 1.26
CA ILE A 136 7.47 -5.87 0.44
C ILE A 136 7.59 -4.34 0.46
N GLY A 137 6.66 -3.64 -0.18
CA GLY A 137 6.58 -2.17 -0.11
C GLY A 137 5.16 -1.63 0.01
N ASP A 138 4.18 -2.32 -0.58
CA ASP A 138 2.75 -2.03 -0.38
C ASP A 138 1.93 -3.25 -0.87
N MET A 139 0.66 -3.30 -0.48
CA MET A 139 -0.34 -4.21 -1.02
C MET A 139 -1.66 -3.47 -1.29
N THR A 140 -2.22 -3.61 -2.49
CA THR A 140 -3.52 -3.03 -2.86
C THR A 140 -4.46 -4.05 -3.49
N ALA A 141 -5.77 -3.88 -3.29
CA ALA A 141 -6.76 -4.78 -3.85
C ALA A 141 -7.00 -4.50 -5.34
N ILE A 142 -7.07 -5.56 -6.13
CA ILE A 142 -7.62 -5.54 -7.49
C ILE A 142 -9.13 -5.78 -7.42
N ASN A 143 -9.53 -6.76 -6.63
CA ASN A 143 -10.90 -7.12 -6.29
C ASN A 143 -10.92 -7.81 -4.91
N ASP A 144 -11.97 -8.58 -4.61
CA ASP A 144 -12.17 -9.17 -3.27
C ASP A 144 -11.22 -10.33 -2.94
N HIS A 145 -10.49 -10.88 -3.92
CA HIS A 145 -9.57 -12.00 -3.70
C HIS A 145 -8.21 -11.86 -4.41
N GLU A 146 -8.08 -10.94 -5.37
CA GLU A 146 -6.82 -10.63 -6.04
C GLU A 146 -6.20 -9.32 -5.52
N PHE A 147 -4.89 -9.33 -5.27
CA PHE A 147 -4.13 -8.18 -4.76
C PHE A 147 -2.85 -7.98 -5.56
N LEU A 148 -2.37 -6.74 -5.65
CA LEU A 148 -1.01 -6.42 -6.08
C LEU A 148 -0.12 -6.22 -4.86
N VAL A 149 1.09 -6.75 -4.92
CA VAL A 149 2.13 -6.61 -3.89
C VAL A 149 3.42 -6.13 -4.56
N ILE A 150 4.00 -5.04 -4.05
CA ILE A 150 5.39 -4.69 -4.39
C ILE A 150 6.30 -5.62 -3.61
N GLU A 151 7.22 -6.29 -4.29
CA GLU A 151 8.26 -7.11 -3.68
C GLU A 151 9.64 -6.65 -4.15
N ARG A 152 10.54 -6.43 -3.19
CA ARG A 152 11.82 -5.79 -3.43
C ARG A 152 12.94 -6.38 -2.58
N ASN A 153 14.17 -6.06 -2.97
CA ASN A 153 15.34 -6.18 -2.09
C ASN A 153 15.94 -4.81 -1.76
N GLY A 154 16.97 -4.78 -0.91
CA GLY A 154 17.67 -3.53 -0.56
C GLY A 154 18.67 -3.01 -1.60
N ALA A 155 18.91 -3.74 -2.70
CA ALA A 155 19.88 -3.33 -3.72
C ALA A 155 19.29 -2.24 -4.64
N THR A 156 20.12 -1.30 -5.04
CA THR A 156 19.74 -0.14 -5.86
C THR A 156 20.69 0.03 -7.05
N ALA A 157 20.55 1.10 -7.85
CA ALA A 157 21.47 1.31 -8.97
C ALA A 157 22.86 1.77 -8.52
N THR A 158 22.97 2.42 -7.36
CA THR A 158 24.25 2.86 -6.79
C THR A 158 24.72 2.05 -5.56
N GLY A 159 23.86 1.17 -5.04
CA GLY A 159 24.10 0.34 -3.86
C GLY A 159 24.37 -1.12 -4.22
N GLY A 160 25.01 -1.85 -3.30
CA GLY A 160 25.50 -3.21 -3.56
C GLY A 160 24.41 -4.25 -3.89
N GLY A 161 24.72 -5.13 -4.85
CA GLY A 161 23.87 -6.25 -5.28
C GLY A 161 23.18 -6.00 -6.63
N THR A 162 22.28 -6.92 -7.01
CA THR A 162 21.42 -6.75 -8.19
C THR A 162 20.03 -6.34 -7.71
N PRO A 163 19.50 -5.17 -8.14
CA PRO A 163 18.15 -4.76 -7.79
C PRO A 163 17.11 -5.79 -8.22
N PHE A 164 16.29 -6.21 -7.26
CA PHE A 164 15.05 -6.92 -7.49
C PHE A 164 13.93 -5.99 -7.06
N LYS A 165 13.08 -5.57 -8.00
CA LYS A 165 11.98 -4.61 -7.80
C LYS A 165 10.82 -5.03 -8.69
N LYS A 166 9.82 -5.71 -8.14
CA LYS A 166 8.73 -6.29 -8.94
C LYS A 166 7.38 -6.05 -8.31
N ILE A 167 6.34 -6.08 -9.14
CA ILE A 167 4.95 -6.10 -8.70
C ILE A 167 4.37 -7.46 -9.06
N PHE A 168 3.82 -8.13 -8.06
CA PHE A 168 3.17 -9.42 -8.21
C PHE A 168 1.67 -9.29 -7.98
N ARG A 169 0.88 -10.01 -8.78
CA ARG A 169 -0.51 -10.33 -8.46
C ARG A 169 -0.54 -11.59 -7.61
N ILE A 170 -1.31 -11.56 -6.54
CA ILE A 170 -1.67 -12.75 -5.75
C ILE A 170 -3.18 -13.01 -5.79
N ASP A 171 -3.58 -14.26 -5.58
CA ASP A 171 -4.99 -14.67 -5.50
C ASP A 171 -5.21 -15.54 -4.24
N THR A 172 -6.06 -15.08 -3.33
CA THR A 172 -6.39 -15.80 -2.08
C THR A 172 -7.29 -17.02 -2.27
N HIS A 173 -7.87 -17.20 -3.45
CA HIS A 173 -8.58 -18.42 -3.84
C HIS A 173 -7.66 -19.51 -4.43
N VAL A 174 -6.43 -19.16 -4.80
CA VAL A 174 -5.44 -20.10 -5.31
C VAL A 174 -4.38 -20.30 -4.23
N VAL A 175 -4.46 -21.40 -3.49
CA VAL A 175 -3.57 -21.66 -2.36
C VAL A 175 -2.89 -23.02 -2.50
N ASP A 176 -1.58 -23.07 -2.30
CA ASP A 176 -0.81 -24.31 -2.33
C ASP A 176 -1.01 -25.16 -1.04
N ALA A 177 -0.44 -26.36 -1.01
CA ALA A 177 -0.55 -27.26 0.13
C ALA A 177 0.11 -26.73 1.42
N ALA A 178 1.01 -25.73 1.32
CA ALA A 178 1.67 -25.09 2.46
C ALA A 178 0.92 -23.85 2.97
N GLY A 179 -0.15 -23.44 2.28
CA GLY A 179 -0.97 -22.27 2.59
C GLY A 179 -0.52 -20.99 1.90
N ASN A 180 0.39 -21.07 0.92
CA ASN A 180 0.86 -19.90 0.18
C ASN A 180 -0.11 -19.54 -0.94
N VAL A 181 -0.40 -18.24 -1.08
CA VAL A 181 -1.16 -17.71 -2.21
C VAL A 181 -0.40 -17.90 -3.52
N GLY A 182 -1.15 -18.21 -4.58
CA GLY A 182 -0.64 -18.25 -5.94
C GLY A 182 -0.17 -16.86 -6.36
N LYS A 183 1.03 -16.76 -6.93
CA LYS A 183 1.70 -15.51 -7.26
C LYS A 183 2.07 -15.46 -8.75
N THR A 184 1.88 -14.31 -9.39
CA THR A 184 2.23 -14.07 -10.81
C THR A 184 2.86 -12.70 -10.97
N GLU A 185 4.01 -12.63 -11.63
CA GLU A 185 4.68 -11.35 -11.94
C GLU A 185 3.83 -10.52 -12.92
N VAL A 186 3.65 -9.24 -12.60
CA VAL A 186 2.88 -8.29 -13.43
C VAL A 186 3.77 -7.19 -14.00
N VAL A 187 4.71 -6.69 -13.19
CA VAL A 187 5.66 -5.63 -13.60
C VAL A 187 7.04 -5.94 -13.06
N ASP A 188 8.06 -5.82 -13.91
CA ASP A 188 9.46 -5.69 -13.50
C ASP A 188 9.84 -4.21 -13.50
N LEU A 189 9.98 -3.62 -12.30
CA LEU A 189 10.30 -2.20 -12.16
C LEU A 189 11.75 -1.88 -12.54
N MET A 190 12.57 -2.90 -12.79
CA MET A 190 13.91 -2.74 -13.37
C MET A 190 13.90 -2.86 -14.91
N ASN A 191 12.73 -3.03 -15.53
CA ASN A 191 12.60 -3.11 -16.98
C ASN A 191 11.21 -2.65 -17.45
N VAL A 192 10.88 -1.38 -17.18
CA VAL A 192 9.62 -0.76 -17.63
C VAL A 192 9.83 -0.20 -19.03
N ALA A 193 8.93 -0.47 -19.98
CA ALA A 193 9.02 0.11 -21.31
C ALA A 193 8.83 1.64 -21.26
N ASP A 194 9.78 2.38 -21.83
CA ASP A 194 9.72 3.84 -22.00
C ASP A 194 9.97 4.23 -23.47
N PRO A 195 9.09 3.86 -24.40
CA PRO A 195 9.30 4.09 -25.84
C PRO A 195 9.30 5.57 -26.24
N HIS A 196 8.95 6.46 -25.31
CA HIS A 196 8.87 7.90 -25.52
C HIS A 196 9.96 8.66 -24.77
N ASP A 197 10.87 7.96 -24.09
CA ASP A 197 11.99 8.55 -23.35
C ASP A 197 11.49 9.70 -22.45
N LEU A 198 10.49 9.39 -21.62
CA LEU A 198 9.77 10.39 -20.82
C LEU A 198 10.71 11.10 -19.83
N ASN A 199 11.74 10.40 -19.35
CA ASN A 199 12.78 10.95 -18.49
C ASN A 199 13.98 11.56 -19.25
N ARG A 200 14.03 11.42 -20.59
CA ARG A 200 15.07 11.99 -21.47
C ARG A 200 16.48 11.49 -21.19
N ASP A 201 16.62 10.22 -20.84
CA ASP A 201 17.92 9.58 -20.64
C ASP A 201 18.45 8.88 -21.91
N GLY A 202 17.64 8.84 -22.97
CA GLY A 202 18.00 8.23 -24.26
C GLY A 202 17.79 6.71 -24.31
N SER A 203 17.16 6.12 -23.28
CA SER A 203 16.80 4.71 -23.20
C SER A 203 15.34 4.50 -23.61
N ALA A 204 15.03 3.34 -24.19
CA ALA A 204 13.65 2.88 -24.39
C ALA A 204 13.13 2.03 -23.22
N SER A 205 13.93 1.91 -22.15
CA SER A 205 13.62 1.18 -20.92
C SER A 205 13.96 2.02 -19.71
N PHE A 206 13.03 2.08 -18.78
CA PHE A 206 13.10 2.81 -17.53
C PHE A 206 13.27 1.84 -16.35
N THR A 207 14.13 2.21 -15.41
CA THR A 207 14.37 1.48 -14.16
C THR A 207 13.87 2.29 -12.97
N PHE A 208 13.38 1.63 -11.91
CA PHE A 208 12.95 2.28 -10.66
C PHE A 208 13.72 1.71 -9.46
N PRO A 209 15.01 2.05 -9.31
CA PRO A 209 15.95 1.28 -8.49
C PRO A 209 16.03 1.77 -7.04
N PHE A 210 14.89 2.10 -6.43
CA PHE A 210 14.85 2.68 -5.07
C PHE A 210 14.66 1.62 -3.98
N VAL A 211 15.09 1.92 -2.75
CA VAL A 211 14.91 1.03 -1.59
C VAL A 211 13.43 0.98 -1.15
N THR A 212 12.75 2.11 -1.26
CA THR A 212 11.52 2.50 -0.52
C THR A 212 10.36 2.74 -1.50
N ILE A 213 10.16 1.76 -2.40
CA ILE A 213 9.01 1.74 -3.30
C ILE A 213 7.78 1.32 -2.50
N GLU A 214 7.07 2.29 -1.94
CA GLU A 214 6.12 2.10 -0.84
C GLU A 214 4.67 2.44 -1.22
N SER A 215 4.37 2.53 -2.52
CA SER A 215 2.99 2.68 -2.95
C SER A 215 2.71 2.02 -4.29
N VAL A 216 1.63 1.25 -4.35
CA VAL A 216 0.98 0.83 -5.58
C VAL A 216 -0.52 1.05 -5.50
N LEU A 217 -1.09 1.74 -6.50
CA LEU A 217 -2.53 1.92 -6.64
C LEU A 217 -3.00 1.48 -8.02
N VAL A 218 -4.16 0.82 -8.07
CA VAL A 218 -4.86 0.52 -9.32
C VAL A 218 -5.66 1.74 -9.72
N LEU A 219 -5.29 2.40 -10.82
CA LEU A 219 -6.04 3.54 -11.35
C LEU A 219 -7.20 3.07 -12.23
N ASP A 220 -6.97 2.02 -13.02
CA ASP A 220 -7.96 1.33 -13.85
C ASP A 220 -7.44 -0.08 -14.22
N ALA A 221 -8.20 -0.81 -15.03
CA ALA A 221 -7.85 -2.17 -15.45
C ALA A 221 -6.49 -2.30 -16.15
N HIS A 222 -5.94 -1.22 -16.71
CA HIS A 222 -4.66 -1.25 -17.41
C HIS A 222 -3.63 -0.31 -16.82
N THR A 223 -3.89 0.37 -15.72
CA THR A 223 -3.02 1.44 -15.26
C THR A 223 -2.75 1.35 -13.77
N LEU A 224 -1.47 1.29 -13.42
CA LEU A 224 -0.99 1.40 -12.04
C LEU A 224 -0.37 2.78 -11.80
N LEU A 225 -0.52 3.29 -10.57
CA LEU A 225 0.36 4.31 -10.01
C LEU A 225 1.34 3.61 -9.07
N VAL A 226 2.64 3.90 -9.21
CA VAL A 226 3.69 3.40 -8.32
C VAL A 226 4.48 4.59 -7.80
N ALA A 227 4.84 4.62 -6.52
CA ALA A 227 5.61 5.73 -5.95
C ALA A 227 6.80 5.26 -5.12
N ASN A 228 7.84 6.11 -5.10
CA ASN A 228 8.97 6.01 -4.19
C ASN A 228 8.78 7.00 -3.05
N ASP A 229 8.77 6.52 -1.80
CA ASP A 229 9.04 7.38 -0.66
C ASP A 229 10.55 7.60 -0.62
N ASN A 230 11.02 8.84 -0.57
CA ASN A 230 12.46 9.07 -0.55
C ASN A 230 13.10 8.92 0.82
N ASN A 231 12.29 8.69 1.87
CA ASN A 231 12.75 8.52 3.24
C ASN A 231 13.74 9.61 3.65
N TYR A 232 13.43 10.86 3.31
CA TYR A 232 14.39 11.97 3.29
C TYR A 232 15.23 12.05 4.59
N PRO A 233 16.57 12.11 4.51
CA PRO A 233 17.38 12.36 3.30
C PRO A 233 17.86 11.08 2.58
N GLY A 234 17.09 9.99 2.64
CA GLY A 234 17.39 8.68 2.02
C GLY A 234 18.07 8.79 0.66
N THR A 235 19.10 7.96 0.47
CA THR A 235 20.01 8.04 -0.68
C THR A 235 20.17 6.70 -1.34
N GLY A 236 20.70 6.76 -2.55
CA GLY A 236 21.32 5.62 -3.19
C GLY A 236 20.40 4.91 -4.15
N GLY A 237 19.30 5.52 -4.59
CA GLY A 237 18.48 5.03 -5.69
C GLY A 237 19.22 5.10 -7.03
N ARG A 238 18.88 6.11 -7.84
CA ARG A 238 19.43 6.26 -9.20
C ARG A 238 20.81 6.91 -9.22
N ASP A 239 21.10 7.78 -8.25
CA ASP A 239 22.39 8.43 -8.05
C ASP A 239 22.78 8.48 -6.57
N LEU A 240 23.95 9.06 -6.26
CA LEU A 240 24.49 9.14 -4.90
C LEU A 240 23.87 10.25 -4.04
N GLY A 241 23.00 11.08 -4.62
CA GLY A 241 22.27 12.14 -3.93
C GLY A 241 21.10 11.59 -3.12
N SER A 242 20.38 12.50 -2.47
CA SER A 242 19.10 12.18 -1.86
C SER A 242 18.08 11.87 -2.95
N ASP A 243 17.33 10.81 -2.75
CA ASP A 243 16.32 10.37 -3.71
C ASP A 243 15.18 11.40 -3.78
N ASN A 244 14.59 11.52 -4.97
CA ASN A 244 13.33 12.26 -5.13
C ASN A 244 12.16 11.32 -4.82
N THR A 245 11.06 11.91 -4.32
CA THR A 245 9.76 11.25 -4.43
C THR A 245 9.38 11.22 -5.91
N GLU A 246 9.32 10.02 -6.49
CA GLU A 246 8.98 9.80 -7.89
C GLU A 246 7.65 9.05 -8.00
N PHE A 247 6.86 9.37 -9.04
CA PHE A 247 5.59 8.73 -9.34
C PHE A 247 5.61 8.19 -10.77
N LEU A 248 5.30 6.91 -10.93
CA LEU A 248 5.16 6.25 -12.23
C LEU A 248 3.70 5.94 -12.50
N LYS A 249 3.25 6.25 -13.72
CA LYS A 249 2.05 5.64 -14.27
C LYS A 249 2.46 4.54 -15.23
N ILE A 250 2.14 3.30 -14.89
CA ILE A 250 2.54 2.12 -15.66
C ILE A 250 1.30 1.56 -16.37
N HIS A 251 1.39 1.42 -17.69
CA HIS A 251 0.37 0.72 -18.47
C HIS A 251 0.66 -0.79 -18.50
N LEU A 252 -0.38 -1.60 -18.35
CA LEU A 252 -0.33 -3.06 -18.35
C LEU A 252 -0.88 -3.59 -19.68
N ASP A 253 -0.14 -4.50 -20.31
CA ASP A 253 -0.59 -5.17 -21.54
C ASP A 253 -1.82 -6.07 -21.29
N GLN A 254 -1.92 -6.62 -20.08
CA GLN A 254 -3.03 -7.46 -19.65
C GLN A 254 -3.93 -6.70 -18.68
N ALA A 255 -5.23 -6.73 -18.96
CA ALA A 255 -6.22 -6.10 -18.09
C ALA A 255 -6.29 -6.83 -16.74
N LEU A 256 -6.34 -6.06 -15.66
CA LEU A 256 -6.71 -6.52 -14.33
C LEU A 256 -8.23 -6.66 -14.24
N ASN A 257 -8.69 -7.66 -13.48
CA ASN A 257 -10.11 -7.86 -13.19
C ASN A 257 -10.56 -6.94 -12.04
N VAL A 258 -10.62 -5.64 -12.31
CA VAL A 258 -10.84 -4.63 -11.27
C VAL A 258 -12.31 -4.60 -10.85
N THR A 259 -12.56 -4.81 -9.56
CA THR A 259 -13.81 -4.38 -8.93
C THR A 259 -13.58 -3.00 -8.36
N ALA A 260 -14.37 -2.01 -8.78
CA ALA A 260 -14.17 -0.63 -8.37
C ALA A 260 -14.20 -0.52 -6.83
N VAL A 261 -13.03 -0.29 -6.22
CA VAL A 261 -12.93 0.16 -4.84
C VAL A 261 -13.42 1.61 -4.83
N PRO A 262 -14.49 1.94 -4.10
CA PRO A 262 -15.05 3.27 -4.12
C PRO A 262 -14.07 4.25 -3.48
N GLU A 263 -13.27 4.92 -4.30
CA GLU A 263 -12.64 6.17 -3.88
C GLU A 263 -13.75 7.23 -3.72
N PRO A 264 -13.91 7.86 -2.53
CA PRO A 264 -14.99 8.82 -2.26
C PRO A 264 -15.03 10.02 -3.24
N GLY A 265 -13.92 10.30 -3.93
CA GLY A 265 -13.81 11.38 -4.90
C GLY A 265 -14.37 11.07 -6.29
N SER A 266 -14.48 9.79 -6.67
CA SER A 266 -14.81 9.39 -8.05
C SER A 266 -16.26 9.75 -8.42
N TRP A 267 -17.19 9.61 -7.47
CA TRP A 267 -18.59 10.00 -7.69
C TRP A 267 -18.79 11.52 -7.64
N ALA A 268 -18.05 12.23 -6.79
CA ALA A 268 -18.13 13.69 -6.70
C ALA A 268 -17.60 14.38 -7.97
N LEU A 269 -16.53 13.84 -8.57
CA LEU A 269 -15.98 14.31 -9.84
C LEU A 269 -16.89 13.94 -11.03
N MET A 270 -17.48 12.75 -11.07
CA MET A 270 -18.43 12.37 -12.12
C MET A 270 -19.74 13.17 -12.07
N LEU A 271 -20.32 13.38 -10.88
CA LEU A 271 -21.53 14.18 -10.72
C LEU A 271 -21.27 15.68 -10.96
N GLY A 272 -20.13 16.20 -10.50
CA GLY A 272 -19.70 17.58 -10.76
C GLY A 272 -19.44 17.84 -12.25
N GLY A 273 -18.77 16.92 -12.95
CA GLY A 273 -18.53 17.00 -14.39
C GLY A 273 -19.81 16.91 -15.22
N GLY A 274 -20.75 16.03 -14.85
CA GLY A 274 -22.05 15.89 -15.50
C GLY A 274 -22.94 17.14 -15.36
N ALA A 275 -22.95 17.77 -14.19
CA ALA A 275 -23.70 19.02 -13.95
C ALA A 275 -23.12 20.22 -14.72
N LEU A 276 -21.79 20.30 -14.85
CA LEU A 276 -21.11 21.34 -15.63
C LEU A 276 -21.34 21.19 -17.15
N LEU A 277 -21.36 19.96 -17.67
CA LEU A 277 -21.70 19.68 -19.07
C LEU A 277 -23.17 19.98 -19.39
N ALA A 278 -24.10 19.61 -18.51
CA ALA A 278 -25.53 19.89 -18.69
C ALA A 278 -25.85 21.40 -18.69
N THR A 279 -25.17 22.18 -17.83
CA THR A 279 -25.33 23.64 -17.77
C THR A 279 -24.70 24.35 -18.97
N ALA A 280 -23.56 23.87 -19.47
CA ALA A 280 -22.94 24.38 -20.70
C ALA A 280 -23.78 24.10 -21.95
N LEU A 281 -24.40 22.92 -22.05
CA LEU A 281 -25.30 22.56 -23.14
C LEU A 281 -26.64 23.34 -23.09
N ARG A 282 -27.14 23.66 -21.89
CA ARG A 282 -28.32 24.54 -21.73
C ARG A 282 -28.02 25.98 -22.17
N ARG A 283 -26.84 26.52 -21.86
CA ARG A 283 -26.44 27.89 -22.28
C ARG A 283 -26.22 28.01 -23.78
N ARG A 284 -25.77 26.96 -24.47
CA ARG A 284 -25.63 26.97 -25.93
C ARG A 284 -26.97 26.97 -26.69
N ARG A 285 -28.03 26.38 -26.12
CA ARG A 285 -29.36 26.35 -26.75
C ARG A 285 -30.15 27.65 -26.61
N SER A 286 -29.86 28.48 -25.61
CA SER A 286 -30.53 29.78 -25.40
C SER A 286 -29.85 30.96 -26.10
N GLY A 287 -28.72 30.75 -26.79
CA GLY A 287 -27.97 31.80 -27.50
C GLY A 287 -28.18 31.87 -29.01
N HIS A 288 -29.24 31.23 -29.56
CA HIS A 288 -29.53 31.22 -31.01
C HIS A 288 -30.92 31.77 -31.36
N HIS A 289 -31.33 32.84 -30.67
CA HIS A 289 -32.43 33.70 -31.09
C HIS A 289 -32.15 35.17 -30.70
N ALA A 290 -31.25 35.82 -31.43
CA ALA A 290 -31.21 37.27 -31.63
C ALA A 290 -30.13 37.59 -32.67
N GLY A 291 -30.55 38.12 -33.83
CA GLY A 291 -29.70 38.47 -34.97
C GLY A 291 -30.35 38.10 -36.28
#